data_AF-A0A5B7CE77-F1
#
_entry.id   AF-A0A5B7CE77-F1
#
_cell.length_a   1.000
_cell.length_b   1.000
_cell.length_c   1.000
_cell.angle_alpha   90.00
_cell.angle_beta   90.00
_cell.angle_gamma   90.00
#
_symmetry.space_group_name_H-M   'P 1'
#
loop_
_entity.id
_entity.type
_entity.pdbx_description
1 polymer ?
#
loop_
_entity_poly.entity_id
_entity_poly.type
_entity_poly.pdbx_seq_one_letter_code
_entity_poly.pdbx_strand_id
1 'polypeptide(L)'
;MGYVFPDSKLEEGVSLQMFDWHNHTQEALDKAKKGPGEQGLPHYLPPDLEEKREELFQTNGFNALLSDYISLSRALPDIRHPKFINIWRHALL
;
A
#
# COMPACT_ATOMS: atom_id res chain seq x y z
N MET A 1 6.63 18.33 -24.00
CA MET A 1 5.25 18.78 -23.68
C MET A 1 4.74 17.90 -22.56
N GLY A 2 4.44 18.49 -21.39
CA GLY A 2 3.93 17.75 -20.23
C GLY A 2 2.51 17.26 -20.51
N TYR A 3 2.20 16.03 -20.07
CA TYR A 3 0.84 15.49 -20.17
C TYR A 3 -0.04 16.17 -19.10
N VAL A 4 -0.95 17.01 -19.54
CA VAL A 4 -1.99 17.61 -18.70
C VAL A 4 -3.18 16.66 -18.69
N PHE A 5 -3.65 16.28 -17.49
CA PHE A 5 -4.79 15.37 -17.37
C PHE A 5 -6.05 16.01 -17.96
N PRO A 6 -6.89 15.26 -18.70
CA PRO A 6 -8.07 15.82 -19.37
C PRO A 6 -9.10 16.48 -18.44
N ASP A 7 -9.07 16.13 -17.15
CA ASP A 7 -9.95 16.65 -16.10
C ASP A 7 -9.29 17.72 -15.21
N SER A 8 -8.06 18.14 -15.52
CA SER A 8 -7.41 19.19 -14.76
C SER A 8 -8.10 20.54 -15.01
N LYS A 9 -8.54 21.21 -13.94
CA LYS A 9 -9.19 22.53 -13.98
C LYS A 9 -8.21 23.69 -14.25
N LEU A 10 -7.14 23.42 -15.00
CA LEU A 10 -6.05 24.37 -15.22
C LEU A 10 -6.25 25.08 -16.56
N GLU A 11 -6.05 26.40 -16.55
CA GLU A 11 -6.06 27.22 -17.76
C GLU A 11 -4.93 26.78 -18.72
N GLU A 12 -5.21 26.79 -20.02
CA GLU A 12 -4.21 26.44 -21.05
C GLU A 12 -3.03 27.42 -20.98
N GLY A 13 -1.80 26.88 -20.82
CA GLY A 13 -0.57 27.68 -20.82
C GLY A 13 0.11 27.87 -19.46
N VAL A 14 -0.48 27.36 -18.37
CA VAL A 14 0.19 27.36 -17.05
C VAL A 14 1.26 26.26 -16.99
N SER A 15 2.54 26.63 -16.99
CA SER A 15 3.63 25.68 -16.73
C SER A 15 3.72 25.37 -15.24
N LEU A 16 2.95 24.39 -14.78
CA LEU A 16 3.10 23.90 -13.42
C LEU A 16 4.36 23.04 -13.30
N GLN A 17 5.13 23.27 -12.24
CA GLN A 17 6.26 22.40 -11.93
C GLN A 17 5.74 21.00 -11.60
N MET A 18 6.33 20.00 -12.24
CA MET A 18 6.03 18.59 -12.01
C MET A 18 6.94 18.05 -10.91
N PHE A 19 6.35 17.42 -9.91
CA PHE A 19 7.05 16.81 -8.79
C PHE A 19 6.80 15.31 -8.78
N ASP A 20 7.85 14.57 -8.44
CA ASP A 20 7.74 13.16 -8.08
C ASP A 20 7.41 13.07 -6.58
N TRP A 21 6.27 12.45 -6.29
CA TRP A 21 5.78 12.24 -4.93
C TRP A 21 6.12 10.83 -4.40
N HIS A 22 6.85 10.02 -5.16
CA HIS A 22 7.28 8.70 -4.71
C HIS A 22 8.38 8.82 -3.66
N ASN A 23 8.15 8.21 -2.50
CA ASN A 23 9.18 8.10 -1.47
C ASN A 23 9.99 6.83 -1.69
N HIS A 24 10.98 6.89 -2.58
CA HIS A 24 11.84 5.76 -2.91
C HIS A 24 12.64 5.21 -1.71
N THR A 25 12.92 6.05 -0.71
CA THR A 25 13.59 5.60 0.52
C THR A 25 12.66 4.66 1.30
N GLN A 26 11.39 5.06 1.47
CA GLN A 26 10.39 4.23 2.13
C GLN A 26 10.12 2.95 1.35
N GLU A 27 10.03 3.01 0.01
CA GLU A 27 9.86 1.84 -0.85
C GLU A 27 11.00 0.83 -0.65
N ALA A 28 12.24 1.30 -0.55
CA ALA A 28 13.40 0.43 -0.30
C ALA A 28 13.36 -0.20 1.10
N LEU A 29 12.96 0.57 2.12
CA LEU A 29 12.80 0.05 3.48
C LEU A 29 11.68 -0.99 3.57
N ASP A 30 10.54 -0.73 2.91
CA ASP A 30 9.41 -1.65 2.87
C ASP A 30 9.75 -2.94 2.14
N LYS A 31 10.52 -2.89 1.03
CA LYS A 31 11.02 -4.10 0.36
C LYS A 31 11.94 -4.96 1.23
N ALA A 32 12.62 -4.37 2.20
CA ALA A 32 13.52 -5.10 3.09
C ALA A 32 12.79 -5.75 4.28
N LYS A 33 11.52 -5.38 4.56
CA LYS A 33 10.75 -5.93 5.67
C LYS A 33 10.44 -7.42 5.47
N LYS A 34 10.59 -8.18 6.55
CA LYS A 34 10.34 -9.62 6.63
C LYS A 34 9.55 -9.93 7.89
N GLY A 35 8.62 -10.87 7.79
CA GLY A 35 7.77 -11.26 8.91
C GLY A 35 6.40 -11.77 8.43
N PRO A 36 5.52 -12.14 9.38
CA PRO A 36 4.16 -12.56 9.07
C PRO A 36 3.40 -11.48 8.31
N GLY A 37 2.88 -11.83 7.12
CA GLY A 37 2.06 -10.91 6.31
C GLY A 37 2.83 -9.82 5.57
N GLU A 38 4.15 -9.73 5.71
CA GLU A 38 4.99 -8.79 4.96
C GLU A 38 4.96 -9.12 3.46
N GLN A 39 5.07 -8.10 2.62
CA GLN A 39 4.92 -8.20 1.16
C GLN A 39 3.55 -8.77 0.74
N GLY A 40 2.54 -8.72 1.62
CA GLY A 40 1.21 -9.28 1.35
C GLY A 40 1.19 -10.81 1.25
N LEU A 41 2.22 -11.49 1.74
CA LEU A 41 2.28 -12.95 1.72
C LEU A 41 1.28 -13.56 2.74
N PRO A 42 0.68 -14.72 2.43
CA PRO A 42 -0.18 -15.41 3.38
C PRO A 42 0.62 -15.86 4.61
N HIS A 43 -0.01 -15.83 5.78
CA HIS A 43 0.51 -16.41 7.01
C HIS A 43 -0.52 -17.39 7.58
N TYR A 44 -0.03 -18.50 8.12
CA TYR A 44 -0.87 -19.60 8.60
C TYR A 44 -0.61 -19.79 10.10
N LEU A 45 -1.70 -19.84 10.86
CA LEU A 45 -1.65 -20.15 12.27
C LEU A 45 -1.51 -21.66 12.48
N PRO A 46 -0.87 -22.08 13.57
CA PRO A 46 -0.81 -23.48 13.95
C PRO A 46 -2.22 -24.00 14.37
N PRO A 47 -2.48 -25.31 14.21
CA PRO A 47 -3.82 -25.88 14.38
C PRO A 47 -4.31 -25.93 15.83
N ASP A 48 -3.44 -25.78 16.80
CA ASP A 48 -3.76 -25.68 18.23
C ASP A 48 -4.52 -24.39 18.59
N LEU A 49 -4.47 -23.37 17.73
CA LEU A 49 -5.14 -22.09 17.93
C LEU A 49 -6.53 -21.99 17.26
N GLU A 50 -7.03 -23.09 16.71
CA GLU A 50 -8.25 -23.11 15.89
C GLU A 50 -9.49 -22.66 16.66
N GLU A 51 -9.64 -23.06 17.93
CA GLU A 51 -10.78 -22.67 18.77
C GLU A 51 -10.80 -21.15 19.01
N LYS A 52 -9.65 -20.57 19.36
CA LYS A 52 -9.50 -19.13 19.56
C LYS A 52 -9.69 -18.35 18.27
N ARG A 53 -9.25 -18.90 17.13
CA ARG A 53 -9.47 -18.32 15.81
C ARG A 53 -10.97 -18.21 15.52
N GLU A 54 -11.73 -19.25 15.82
CA GLU A 54 -13.17 -19.31 15.58
C GLU A 54 -13.94 -18.34 16.49
N GLU A 55 -13.61 -18.28 17.78
CA GLU A 55 -14.19 -17.32 18.73
C GLU A 55 -14.02 -15.86 18.26
N LEU A 56 -12.79 -15.50 17.89
CA LEU A 56 -12.46 -14.16 17.40
C LEU A 56 -13.07 -13.91 16.01
N PHE A 57 -13.19 -14.93 15.18
CA PHE A 57 -13.88 -14.81 13.89
C PHE A 57 -15.36 -14.48 14.05
N GLN A 58 -16.05 -15.16 14.98
CA GLN A 58 -17.47 -14.91 15.24
C GLN A 58 -17.73 -13.49 15.76
N THR A 59 -16.78 -12.94 16.52
CA THR A 59 -16.90 -11.59 17.08
C THR A 59 -16.61 -10.50 16.05
N ASN A 60 -15.58 -10.69 15.22
CA ASN A 60 -15.06 -9.64 14.32
C ASN A 60 -15.52 -9.78 12.87
N GLY A 61 -15.95 -10.96 12.44
CA GLY A 61 -16.27 -11.29 11.03
C GLY A 61 -15.04 -11.52 10.14
N PHE A 62 -13.85 -11.59 10.73
CA PHE A 62 -12.58 -11.91 10.07
C PHE A 62 -11.62 -12.59 11.05
N ASN A 63 -10.52 -13.16 10.54
CA ASN A 63 -9.53 -13.83 11.38
C ASN A 63 -8.69 -12.80 12.18
N ALA A 64 -9.26 -12.28 13.27
CA ALA A 64 -8.62 -11.28 14.10
C ALA A 64 -7.38 -11.84 14.81
N LEU A 65 -7.38 -13.14 15.17
CA LEU A 65 -6.21 -13.79 15.73
C LEU A 65 -5.01 -13.68 14.79
N LEU A 66 -5.19 -13.99 13.49
CA LEU A 66 -4.12 -13.86 12.50
C LEU A 66 -3.71 -12.40 12.31
N SER A 67 -4.65 -11.47 12.41
CA SER A 67 -4.37 -10.03 12.34
C SER A 67 -3.44 -9.58 13.47
N ASP A 68 -3.57 -10.15 14.67
CA ASP A 68 -2.69 -9.83 15.81
C ASP A 68 -1.23 -10.26 15.59
N TYR A 69 -1.00 -11.29 14.76
CA TYR A 69 0.35 -11.73 14.38
C TYR A 69 0.97 -10.88 13.26
N ILE A 70 0.18 -10.08 12.56
CA ILE A 70 0.64 -9.26 11.44
C ILE A 70 1.02 -7.87 11.96
N SER A 71 2.16 -7.36 11.51
CA SER A 71 2.61 -6.02 11.86
C SER A 71 1.61 -4.95 11.41
N LEU A 72 1.30 -4.00 12.31
CA LEU A 72 0.47 -2.84 12.00
C LEU A 72 1.07 -1.99 10.87
N SER A 73 2.39 -2.00 10.72
CA SER A 73 3.13 -1.27 9.68
C SER A 73 3.74 -2.21 8.63
N ARG A 74 3.01 -3.26 8.23
CA ARG A 74 3.48 -4.20 7.20
C ARG A 74 3.67 -3.53 5.84
N ALA A 75 4.66 -4.00 5.10
CA ALA A 75 4.86 -3.68 3.69
C ALA A 75 3.92 -4.49 2.80
N LEU A 76 3.50 -3.89 1.69
CA LEU A 76 2.67 -4.49 0.67
C LEU A 76 3.40 -4.53 -0.68
N PRO A 77 3.08 -5.49 -1.56
CA PRO A 77 3.65 -5.54 -2.90
C PRO A 77 3.01 -4.44 -3.74
N ASP A 78 3.83 -3.77 -4.56
CA ASP A 78 3.32 -2.77 -5.50
C ASP A 78 2.71 -3.45 -6.73
N ILE A 79 1.38 -3.53 -6.77
CA ILE A 79 0.59 -4.09 -7.87
C ILE A 79 0.02 -3.01 -8.80
N ARG A 80 0.45 -1.75 -8.65
CA ARG A 80 -0.07 -0.63 -9.46
C ARG A 80 0.27 -0.84 -10.94
N HIS A 81 -0.60 -0.37 -11.82
CA HIS A 81 -0.33 -0.40 -13.26
C HIS A 81 0.93 0.44 -13.58
N PRO A 82 1.86 -0.02 -14.44
CA PRO A 82 3.17 0.61 -14.65
C PRO A 82 3.13 2.10 -15.00
N LYS A 83 2.08 2.54 -15.72
CA LYS A 83 1.85 3.97 -15.99
C LYS A 83 1.79 4.85 -14.73
N PHE A 84 1.36 4.30 -13.59
CA PHE A 84 1.23 5.01 -12.32
C PHE A 84 2.49 4.94 -11.44
N ILE A 85 3.52 4.21 -11.85
CA ILE A 85 4.81 4.15 -11.14
C ILE A 85 5.69 5.33 -11.56
N ASN A 86 5.64 5.71 -12.85
CA ASN A 86 6.47 6.78 -13.41
C ASN A 86 5.72 8.12 -13.51
N ILE A 87 4.72 8.33 -12.66
CA ILE A 87 3.92 9.56 -12.72
C ILE A 87 4.58 10.71 -11.99
N TRP A 88 4.55 11.86 -12.65
CA TRP A 88 4.84 13.14 -12.03
C TRP A 88 3.52 13.91 -11.90
N ARG A 89 3.37 14.68 -10.82
CA ARG A 89 2.15 15.45 -10.52
C ARG A 89 2.50 16.89 -10.19
N HIS A 90 1.60 17.81 -10.48
CA HIS A 90 1.77 19.19 -10.11
C HIS A 90 1.70 19.33 -8.58
N ALA A 91 2.54 20.20 -8.01
CA ALA A 91 2.32 20.68 -6.66
C ALA A 91 1.39 21.89 -6.72
N LEU A 92 0.25 21.81 -6.03
CA LEU A 92 -0.50 23.01 -5.66
C LEU A 92 0.21 23.59 -4.43
N LEU A 93 1.07 24.58 -4.65
CA LEU A 93 1.60 25.44 -3.59
C LEU A 93 0.64 26.61 -3.37
#